data_AF-A0AA35V308-F1
#
_entry.id   AF-A0AA35V308-F1
#
_cell.length_a   1.000
_cell.length_b   1.000
_cell.length_c   1.000
_cell.angle_alpha   90.00
_cell.angle_beta   90.00
_cell.angle_gamma   90.00
#
_symmetry.space_group_name_H-M   'P 1'
#
loop_
_entity.id
_entity.type
_entity.pdbx_description
1 polymer ?
#
loop_
_entity_poly.entity_id
_entity_poly.type
_entity_poly.pdbx_seq_one_letter_code
_entity_poly.pdbx_strand_id
1 'polypeptide(L)'
;MDDVEAGELWGFFGGFSPVPKKTTTNDAQRKAIPVADDSLTKKLLDTHHCYLLDCGTEIYVWVGRSTNLEERKAANGAAEEHLRVHERPKSNIIRMIENFETVSFRSKFDSWPPLSDVVASEDGRGKVNTMFHLDQPMYLLGFLANQSRVYLINKEFNLIGYTLLLTLIEYKTLVMRGDIE
;
A
#
# COMPACT_ATOMS: atom_id res chain seq x y z
N MET A 1 27.66 -6.05 13.93
CA MET A 1 26.50 -6.50 14.72
C MET A 1 25.37 -5.60 14.26
N ASP A 2 25.01 -5.64 12.98
CA ASP A 2 24.34 -4.51 12.28
C ASP A 2 23.45 -4.99 11.11
N ASP A 3 22.75 -6.11 11.24
CA ASP A 3 21.86 -6.63 10.17
C ASP A 3 20.39 -6.80 10.60
N VAL A 4 20.04 -6.51 11.85
CA VAL A 4 18.67 -6.70 12.37
C VAL A 4 17.76 -5.51 12.04
N GLU A 5 18.30 -4.30 11.96
CA GLU A 5 17.49 -3.07 11.82
C GLU A 5 16.99 -2.83 10.38
N ALA A 6 17.73 -3.33 9.36
CA ALA A 6 17.31 -3.20 7.97
C ALA A 6 16.05 -4.03 7.66
N GLY A 7 15.83 -5.15 8.35
CA GLY A 7 14.65 -6.00 8.16
C GLY A 7 13.34 -5.35 8.60
N GLU A 8 13.38 -4.54 9.66
CA GLU A 8 12.20 -3.86 10.22
C GLU A 8 11.76 -2.67 9.36
N LEU A 9 12.71 -1.92 8.80
CA LEU A 9 12.44 -0.76 7.97
C LEU A 9 11.63 -1.11 6.71
N TRP A 10 11.99 -2.20 6.03
CA TRP A 10 11.27 -2.64 4.84
C TRP A 10 9.92 -3.29 5.17
N GLY A 11 9.76 -3.87 6.37
CA GLY A 11 8.47 -4.34 6.86
C GLY A 11 7.39 -3.25 6.80
N PHE A 12 7.77 -1.99 7.06
CA PHE A 12 6.89 -0.83 7.00
C PHE A 12 6.43 -0.46 5.57
N PHE A 13 7.21 -0.83 4.54
CA PHE A 13 6.93 -0.56 3.12
C PHE A 13 6.49 -1.80 2.32
N GLY A 14 6.17 -2.92 2.99
CA GLY A 14 5.73 -4.14 2.31
C GLY A 14 6.85 -5.12 1.91
N GLY A 15 8.05 -4.99 2.50
CA GLY A 15 9.02 -6.08 2.60
C GLY A 15 10.05 -6.23 1.48
N PHE A 16 10.33 -5.20 0.67
CA PHE A 16 11.30 -5.30 -0.42
C PHE A 16 12.47 -4.34 -0.26
N SER A 17 13.63 -4.89 0.12
CA SER A 17 14.93 -4.28 -0.18
C SER A 17 15.31 -4.61 -1.62
N PRO A 18 15.66 -3.63 -2.48
CA PRO A 18 16.17 -3.92 -3.82
C PRO A 18 17.60 -4.44 -3.72
N VAL A 19 17.76 -5.76 -3.55
CA VAL A 19 19.07 -6.42 -3.61
C VAL A 19 19.20 -7.12 -4.96
N PRO A 20 20.33 -6.97 -5.68
CA PRO A 20 20.59 -7.71 -6.91
C PRO A 20 20.63 -9.22 -6.63
N LYS A 21 19.68 -9.99 -7.16
CA LYS A 21 19.58 -11.43 -6.92
C LYS A 21 20.64 -12.20 -7.71
N LYS A 22 21.47 -12.98 -7.02
CA LYS A 22 22.06 -14.20 -7.57
C LYS A 22 21.12 -15.38 -7.29
N THR A 23 20.83 -16.11 -8.34
CA THR A 23 19.96 -17.29 -8.45
C THR A 23 20.37 -18.43 -7.54
N THR A 24 19.43 -19.02 -6.81
CA THR A 24 19.30 -20.49 -6.65
C THR A 24 18.01 -20.91 -5.92
N THR A 25 17.24 -21.76 -6.62
CA THR A 25 16.62 -23.00 -6.09
C THR A 25 15.19 -22.96 -5.50
N ASN A 26 14.31 -23.67 -6.23
CA ASN A 26 13.04 -24.32 -5.87
C ASN A 26 11.82 -23.44 -5.55
N ASP A 27 11.44 -22.56 -6.48
CA ASP A 27 10.09 -22.00 -6.47
C ASP A 27 9.10 -23.04 -7.02
N ALA A 28 8.35 -23.68 -6.11
CA ALA A 28 7.11 -24.34 -6.47
C ALA A 28 6.20 -23.28 -7.12
N GLN A 29 6.12 -23.35 -8.44
CA GLN A 29 5.51 -22.33 -9.29
C GLN A 29 4.01 -22.24 -9.00
N ARG A 30 3.64 -21.44 -8.00
CA ARG A 30 2.25 -21.08 -7.69
C ARG A 30 1.76 -20.16 -8.80
N LYS A 31 1.17 -20.78 -9.82
CA LYS A 31 0.57 -20.09 -10.95
C LYS A 31 -0.72 -19.39 -10.50
N ALA A 32 -0.93 -18.15 -10.93
CA ALA A 32 -2.16 -17.43 -10.66
C ALA A 32 -3.36 -18.22 -11.19
N ILE A 33 -4.40 -18.36 -10.36
CA ILE A 33 -5.64 -19.04 -10.72
C ILE A 33 -6.60 -17.96 -11.25
N PRO A 34 -7.18 -18.11 -12.46
CA PRO A 34 -8.16 -17.15 -12.95
C PRO A 34 -9.41 -17.20 -12.07
N VAL A 35 -9.82 -16.03 -11.58
CA VAL A 35 -11.10 -15.87 -10.89
C VAL A 35 -12.15 -15.60 -11.96
N ALA A 36 -13.05 -16.57 -12.19
CA ALA A 36 -14.15 -16.43 -13.13
C ALA A 36 -15.39 -15.90 -12.38
N ASP A 37 -15.66 -14.61 -12.53
CA ASP A 37 -16.90 -13.97 -12.08
C ASP A 37 -17.37 -13.01 -13.18
N ASP A 38 -18.69 -12.93 -13.39
CA ASP A 38 -19.32 -12.07 -14.38
C ASP A 38 -19.34 -10.60 -13.92
N SER A 39 -19.09 -10.35 -12.62
CA SER A 39 -19.13 -9.02 -12.00
C SER A 39 -17.95 -8.80 -11.05
N LEU A 40 -17.22 -7.70 -11.23
CA LEU A 40 -16.05 -7.39 -10.41
C LEU A 40 -16.50 -6.60 -9.15
N THR A 41 -16.65 -7.30 -8.03
CA THR A 41 -17.08 -6.71 -6.75
C THR A 41 -16.00 -6.76 -5.67
N LYS A 42 -16.03 -5.82 -4.70
CA LYS A 42 -15.06 -5.79 -3.59
C LYS A 42 -14.97 -7.10 -2.80
N LYS A 43 -16.07 -7.87 -2.76
CA LYS A 43 -16.20 -9.13 -2.02
C LYS A 43 -15.27 -10.22 -2.54
N LEU A 44 -14.81 -10.12 -3.78
CA LEU A 44 -13.84 -11.05 -4.37
C LEU A 44 -12.44 -10.92 -3.75
N LEU A 45 -12.14 -9.79 -3.12
CA LEU A 45 -10.82 -9.49 -2.56
C LEU A 45 -10.76 -9.88 -1.07
N ASP A 46 -10.31 -11.10 -0.79
CA ASP A 46 -10.11 -11.63 0.57
C ASP A 46 -8.77 -11.19 1.19
N THR A 47 -8.79 -10.84 2.48
CA THR A 47 -7.60 -10.35 3.21
C THR A 47 -6.44 -11.36 3.31
N HIS A 48 -6.70 -12.65 3.16
CA HIS A 48 -5.69 -13.71 3.24
C HIS A 48 -5.06 -14.03 1.87
N HIS A 49 -5.45 -13.33 0.81
CA HIS A 49 -4.96 -13.61 -0.54
C HIS A 49 -4.45 -12.36 -1.27
N CYS A 50 -3.68 -12.62 -2.33
CA CYS A 50 -3.23 -11.60 -3.27
C CYS A 50 -3.94 -11.80 -4.61
N TYR A 51 -4.29 -10.70 -5.26
CA TYR A 51 -5.03 -10.71 -6.52
C TYR A 51 -4.32 -9.89 -7.58
N LEU A 52 -4.40 -10.35 -8.81
CA LEU A 52 -3.91 -9.65 -9.99
C LEU A 52 -5.11 -9.19 -10.82
N LEU A 53 -5.12 -7.92 -11.19
CA LEU A 53 -6.09 -7.35 -12.12
C LEU A 53 -5.33 -6.76 -13.31
N ASP A 54 -5.42 -7.45 -14.45
CA ASP A 54 -4.82 -6.99 -15.72
C ASP A 54 -5.81 -6.08 -16.46
N CYS A 55 -5.42 -4.81 -16.62
CA CYS A 55 -6.19 -3.79 -17.34
C CYS A 55 -5.56 -3.41 -18.69
N GLY A 56 -4.65 -4.22 -19.25
CA GLY A 56 -3.94 -3.87 -20.48
C GLY A 56 -2.63 -3.15 -20.21
N THR A 57 -2.71 -1.84 -19.98
CA THR A 57 -1.56 -0.93 -19.76
C THR A 57 -1.12 -0.86 -18.30
N GLU A 58 -2.00 -1.25 -17.38
CA GLU A 58 -1.74 -1.27 -15.95
C GLU A 58 -2.12 -2.66 -15.44
N ILE A 59 -1.25 -3.21 -14.57
CA ILE A 59 -1.55 -4.41 -13.81
C ILE A 59 -1.56 -4.04 -12.34
N TYR A 60 -2.68 -4.27 -11.69
CA TYR A 60 -2.81 -4.03 -10.26
C TYR A 60 -2.50 -5.32 -9.48
N VAL A 61 -1.62 -5.21 -8.49
CA VAL A 61 -1.35 -6.26 -7.52
C VAL A 61 -1.97 -5.82 -6.20
N TRP A 62 -3.12 -6.40 -5.87
CA TRP A 62 -3.78 -6.17 -4.59
C TRP A 62 -3.28 -7.20 -3.58
N VAL A 63 -2.81 -6.72 -2.43
CA VAL A 63 -2.25 -7.55 -1.37
C VAL A 63 -3.13 -7.45 -0.12
N GLY A 64 -3.77 -8.56 0.23
CA GLY A 64 -4.51 -8.68 1.49
C GLY A 64 -3.59 -8.56 2.70
N ARG A 65 -4.05 -7.92 3.78
CA ARG A 65 -3.19 -7.67 4.95
C ARG A 65 -2.78 -8.94 5.70
N SER A 66 -3.64 -9.96 5.70
CA SER A 66 -3.40 -11.23 6.38
C SER A 66 -2.61 -12.23 5.52
N THR A 67 -2.11 -11.81 4.36
CA THR A 67 -1.24 -12.64 3.50
C THR A 67 0.14 -12.82 4.11
N ASN A 68 0.72 -14.00 3.93
CA ASN A 68 2.09 -14.28 4.36
C ASN A 68 3.13 -13.79 3.33
N LEU A 69 4.41 -13.75 3.73
CA LEU A 69 5.50 -13.27 2.90
C LEU A 69 5.64 -14.06 1.58
N GLU A 70 5.38 -15.37 1.60
CA GLU A 70 5.52 -16.23 0.43
C GLU A 70 4.43 -15.97 -0.60
N GLU A 71 3.19 -15.71 -0.17
CA GLU A 71 2.10 -15.28 -1.06
C GLU A 71 2.38 -13.94 -1.72
N ARG A 72 2.92 -12.97 -0.96
CA ARG A 72 3.30 -11.65 -1.49
C ARG A 72 4.41 -11.76 -2.54
N LYS A 73 5.43 -12.59 -2.28
CA LYS A 73 6.50 -12.88 -3.24
C LYS A 73 5.95 -13.57 -4.48
N ALA A 74 5.09 -14.58 -4.30
CA ALA A 74 4.48 -15.30 -5.40
C ALA A 74 3.59 -14.39 -6.28
N ALA A 75 2.80 -13.50 -5.67
CA ALA A 75 1.98 -12.53 -6.39
C ALA A 75 2.84 -11.55 -7.22
N ASN A 76 3.95 -11.08 -6.66
CA ASN A 76 4.89 -10.23 -7.39
C ASN A 76 5.55 -10.96 -8.56
N GLY A 77 6.04 -12.19 -8.33
CA GLY A 77 6.61 -13.01 -9.39
C GLY A 77 5.59 -13.34 -10.48
N ALA A 78 4.34 -13.62 -10.11
CA ALA A 78 3.26 -13.86 -11.04
C ALA A 78 2.92 -12.62 -11.88
N ALA A 79 2.92 -11.42 -11.29
CA ALA A 79 2.69 -10.17 -12.03
C ALA A 79 3.80 -9.91 -13.07
N GLU A 80 5.07 -10.10 -12.68
CA GLU A 80 6.23 -9.93 -13.56
C GLU A 80 6.23 -10.97 -14.69
N GLU A 81 5.95 -12.23 -14.38
CA GLU A 81 5.84 -13.28 -15.40
C GLU A 81 4.66 -13.02 -16.34
N HIS A 82 3.53 -12.52 -15.83
CA HIS A 82 2.36 -12.19 -16.66
C HIS A 82 2.70 -11.10 -17.68
N LEU A 83 3.48 -10.08 -17.29
CA LEU A 83 3.99 -9.08 -18.23
C LEU A 83 4.93 -9.67 -19.29
N ARG A 84 5.80 -10.60 -18.87
CA ARG A 84 6.77 -11.25 -19.75
C ARG A 84 6.08 -12.11 -20.81
N VAL A 85 5.09 -12.91 -20.40
CA VAL A 85 4.33 -13.82 -21.28
C VAL A 85 3.50 -13.05 -22.30
N HIS A 86 2.91 -11.92 -21.91
CA HIS A 86 2.06 -11.11 -22.81
C HIS A 86 2.85 -10.07 -23.62
N GLU A 87 4.18 -10.09 -23.56
CA GLU A 87 5.08 -9.16 -24.25
C GLU A 87 4.72 -7.68 -24.03
N ARG A 88 4.34 -7.30 -22.80
CA ARG A 88 3.95 -5.92 -22.47
C ARG A 88 4.95 -5.19 -21.58
N PRO A 89 6.20 -4.97 -22.03
CA PRO A 89 7.26 -4.38 -21.19
C PRO A 89 7.00 -2.90 -20.82
N LYS A 90 6.03 -2.23 -21.47
CA LYS A 90 5.64 -0.84 -21.18
C LYS A 90 4.52 -0.72 -20.14
N SER A 91 3.98 -1.82 -19.64
CA SER A 91 2.87 -1.78 -18.69
C SER A 91 3.39 -1.54 -17.28
N ASN A 92 2.64 -0.76 -16.50
CA ASN A 92 3.02 -0.45 -15.12
C ASN A 92 2.41 -1.48 -14.16
N ILE A 93 3.24 -2.01 -13.25
CA ILE A 93 2.76 -2.78 -12.10
C ILE A 93 2.47 -1.79 -10.96
N ILE A 94 1.20 -1.70 -10.55
CA ILE A 94 0.75 -0.88 -9.44
C ILE A 94 0.44 -1.81 -8.27
N ARG A 95 1.23 -1.70 -7.20
CA ARG A 95 1.06 -2.51 -5.99
C ARG A 95 0.29 -1.72 -4.95
N MET A 96 -0.63 -2.40 -4.27
CA MET A 96 -1.52 -1.77 -3.31
C MET A 96 -1.90 -2.74 -2.22
N ILE A 97 -1.93 -2.22 -1.00
CA ILE A 97 -2.31 -2.96 0.20
C ILE A 97 -3.80 -2.75 0.43
N GLU A 98 -4.48 -3.79 0.89
CA GLU A 98 -5.86 -3.71 1.33
C GLU A 98 -6.12 -2.48 2.24
N ASN A 99 -7.21 -1.76 1.97
CA ASN A 99 -7.63 -0.48 2.56
C ASN A 99 -6.83 0.76 2.13
N PHE A 100 -5.79 0.61 1.32
CA PHE A 100 -5.06 1.71 0.68
C PHE A 100 -5.31 1.74 -0.83
N GLU A 101 -6.49 1.30 -1.27
CA GLU A 101 -6.80 1.22 -2.70
C GLU A 101 -7.01 2.61 -3.33
N THR A 102 -6.35 2.83 -4.47
CA THR A 102 -6.44 4.07 -5.23
C THR A 102 -7.80 4.22 -5.91
N VAL A 103 -8.19 5.46 -6.22
CA VAL A 103 -9.45 5.73 -6.95
C VAL A 103 -9.46 5.01 -8.32
N SER A 104 -8.31 4.94 -9.01
CA SER A 104 -8.16 4.25 -10.30
C SER A 104 -8.42 2.75 -10.23
N PHE A 105 -8.06 2.10 -9.13
CA PHE A 105 -8.37 0.69 -8.91
C PHE A 105 -9.84 0.50 -8.57
N ARG A 106 -10.36 1.30 -7.64
CA ARG A 106 -11.76 1.20 -7.18
C ARG A 106 -12.75 1.39 -8.33
N SER A 107 -12.42 2.23 -9.31
CA SER A 107 -13.26 2.47 -10.49
C SER A 107 -13.35 1.28 -11.45
N LYS A 108 -12.54 0.24 -11.28
CA LYS A 108 -12.64 -1.00 -12.06
C LYS A 108 -13.75 -1.93 -11.57
N PHE A 109 -14.27 -1.70 -10.37
CA PHE A 109 -15.28 -2.52 -9.72
C PHE A 109 -16.67 -1.94 -9.97
N ASP A 110 -17.67 -2.80 -10.10
CA ASP A 110 -19.07 -2.41 -10.35
C ASP A 110 -19.64 -1.56 -9.20
N SER A 111 -19.23 -1.88 -7.99
CA SER A 111 -19.50 -1.08 -6.80
C SER A 111 -18.36 -1.19 -5.80
N TRP A 112 -18.01 -0.05 -5.20
CA TRP A 112 -17.04 0.02 -4.11
C TRP A 112 -17.70 0.61 -2.86
N PRO A 113 -17.59 -0.04 -1.69
CA PRO A 113 -18.25 0.44 -0.49
C PRO A 113 -17.73 1.84 -0.09
N PRO A 114 -18.61 2.75 0.36
CA PRO A 114 -18.23 4.10 0.79
C PRO A 114 -17.24 4.05 1.96
N LEU A 115 -16.39 5.08 2.05
CA LEU A 115 -15.31 5.19 3.05
C LEU A 115 -15.79 5.15 4.52
N SER A 116 -17.10 5.28 4.76
CA SER A 116 -17.71 5.23 6.10
C SER A 116 -17.65 3.84 6.76
N ASP A 117 -17.60 2.77 5.98
CA ASP A 117 -17.81 1.40 6.52
C ASP A 117 -16.49 0.68 6.87
N VAL A 118 -15.36 1.38 6.85
CA VAL A 118 -14.02 0.80 7.07
C VAL A 118 -13.48 1.06 8.49
N VAL A 119 -14.25 1.74 9.35
CA VAL A 119 -13.90 1.93 10.77
C VAL A 119 -14.53 0.82 11.61
N ALA A 120 -13.89 -0.35 11.65
CA ALA A 120 -13.84 -1.27 12.80
C ALA A 120 -13.20 -2.61 12.39
N SER A 121 -11.89 -2.63 12.23
CA SER A 121 -11.12 -3.80 12.63
C SER A 121 -9.98 -3.25 13.46
N GLU A 122 -10.13 -3.33 14.77
CA GLU A 122 -9.27 -2.73 15.79
C GLU A 122 -7.88 -3.36 15.89
N ASP A 123 -7.58 -4.40 15.12
CA ASP A 123 -6.30 -5.07 15.22
C ASP A 123 -5.30 -4.51 14.18
N GLY A 124 -4.51 -3.53 14.61
CA GLY A 124 -3.28 -3.10 13.92
C GLY A 124 -3.32 -1.80 13.13
N ARG A 125 -4.45 -1.09 13.04
CA ARG A 125 -4.47 0.27 12.45
C ARG A 125 -4.23 1.29 13.55
N GLY A 126 -3.14 2.04 13.46
CA GLY A 126 -3.00 3.28 14.23
C GLY A 126 -4.25 4.14 14.04
N LYS A 127 -4.87 4.55 15.14
CA LYS A 127 -6.04 5.43 15.16
C LYS A 127 -5.70 6.71 14.38
N VAL A 128 -6.36 6.93 13.26
CA VAL A 128 -6.15 8.14 12.44
C VAL A 128 -6.90 9.28 13.09
N ASN A 129 -6.15 10.30 13.53
CA ASN A 129 -6.73 11.54 14.04
C ASN A 129 -6.32 12.70 13.14
N THR A 130 -7.29 13.53 12.75
CA THR A 130 -7.01 14.75 11.98
C THR A 130 -6.27 15.76 12.85
N MET A 131 -5.03 16.07 12.45
CA MET A 131 -4.19 17.05 13.15
C MET A 131 -4.58 18.49 12.82
N PHE A 132 -4.91 18.76 11.55
CA PHE A 132 -5.21 20.07 11.00
C PHE A 132 -6.01 19.91 9.69
N HIS A 133 -6.84 20.90 9.35
CA HIS A 133 -7.56 20.97 8.08
C HIS A 133 -6.86 21.94 7.15
N LEU A 134 -6.56 21.52 5.92
CA LEU A 134 -5.99 22.39 4.89
C LEU A 134 -7.12 23.00 4.07
N ASP A 135 -6.98 24.27 3.69
CA ASP A 135 -8.00 25.00 2.90
C ASP A 135 -8.15 24.45 1.47
N GLN A 136 -7.16 23.68 1.01
CA GLN A 136 -7.14 23.05 -0.31
C GLN A 136 -6.86 21.55 -0.18
N PRO A 137 -7.43 20.73 -1.09
CA PRO A 137 -7.13 19.31 -1.15
C PRO A 137 -5.67 19.09 -1.55
N MET A 138 -4.92 18.46 -0.66
CA MET A 138 -3.49 18.18 -0.80
C MET A 138 -3.26 16.67 -0.70
N TYR A 139 -2.27 16.17 -1.41
CA TYR A 139 -1.91 14.74 -1.44
C TYR A 139 -0.54 14.53 -0.82
N LEU A 140 -0.41 13.54 0.06
CA LEU A 140 0.86 13.22 0.72
C LEU A 140 1.83 12.57 -0.27
N LEU A 141 2.99 13.19 -0.46
CA LEU A 141 4.06 12.64 -1.30
C LEU A 141 5.09 11.87 -0.45
N GLY A 142 5.42 12.36 0.75
CA GLY A 142 6.34 11.67 1.64
C GLY A 142 6.69 12.44 2.90
N PHE A 143 7.36 11.76 3.83
CA PHE A 143 7.87 12.32 5.08
C PHE A 143 9.37 12.09 5.19
N LEU A 144 10.10 13.14 5.53
CA LEU A 144 11.55 13.10 5.73
C LEU A 144 11.85 13.26 7.23
N ALA A 145 12.04 12.12 7.89
CA ALA A 145 12.15 12.04 9.35
C ALA A 145 13.31 12.86 9.93
N ASN A 146 14.47 12.84 9.28
CA ASN A 146 15.65 13.60 9.71
C ASN A 146 15.46 15.13 9.73
N GLN A 147 14.47 15.64 8.99
CA GLN A 147 14.14 17.06 8.90
C GLN A 147 12.78 17.39 9.50
N SER A 148 12.06 16.38 10.02
CA SER A 148 10.66 16.51 10.43
C SER A 148 9.80 17.23 9.37
N ARG A 149 9.99 16.90 8.08
CA ARG A 149 9.28 17.57 6.97
C ARG A 149 8.34 16.63 6.24
N VAL A 150 7.09 17.06 6.07
CA VAL A 150 6.09 16.40 5.23
C VAL A 150 5.98 17.15 3.92
N TYR A 151 6.06 16.42 2.81
CA TYR A 151 5.90 16.96 1.48
C TYR A 151 4.51 16.62 0.95
N LEU A 152 3.75 17.65 0.61
CA LEU A 152 2.42 17.54 0.04
C LEU A 152 2.42 18.14 -1.37
N ILE A 153 1.58 17.60 -2.25
CA ILE A 153 1.38 18.11 -3.60
C ILE A 153 -0.09 18.52 -3.78
N ASN A 154 -0.33 19.65 -4.43
CA ASN A 154 -1.69 20.09 -4.78
C ASN A 154 -2.10 19.56 -6.17
N LYS A 155 -3.34 19.85 -6.60
CA LYS A 155 -3.85 19.41 -7.92
C LYS A 155 -3.14 20.07 -9.10
N GLU A 156 -2.54 21.22 -8.88
CA GLU A 156 -1.76 21.98 -9.85
C GLU A 156 -0.27 21.59 -9.85
N PHE A 157 0.07 20.45 -9.24
CA PHE A 157 1.44 19.90 -9.13
C PHE A 157 2.44 20.76 -8.37
N ASN A 158 1.98 21.70 -7.54
CA ASN A 158 2.84 22.47 -6.65
C ASN A 158 3.24 21.61 -5.45
N LEU A 159 4.55 21.47 -5.25
CA LEU A 159 5.14 20.78 -4.10
C LEU A 159 5.31 21.76 -2.93
N ILE A 160 4.71 21.43 -1.79
CA ILE A 160 4.77 22.24 -0.57
C ILE A 160 5.32 21.39 0.57
N GLY A 161 6.39 21.87 1.21
CA GLY A 161 6.97 21.25 2.40
C GLY A 161 6.43 21.88 3.68
N TYR A 162 5.89 21.05 4.56
CA TYR A 162 5.43 21.42 5.90
C TYR A 162 6.43 20.91 6.95
N THR A 163 6.84 21.78 7.85
CA THR A 163 7.62 21.36 9.02
C THR A 163 6.67 20.85 10.09
N LEU A 164 6.85 19.62 10.52
CA LEU A 164 6.20 19.03 11.67
C LEU A 164 6.96 19.42 12.93
N LEU A 165 6.29 20.11 13.84
CA LEU A 165 6.80 20.32 15.19
C LEU A 165 6.52 19.06 16.01
N LEU A 166 7.49 18.15 16.07
CA LEU A 166 7.35 16.85 16.72
C LEU A 166 6.79 16.96 18.16
N THR A 167 7.23 17.98 18.91
CA THR A 167 6.73 18.28 20.26
C THR A 167 5.22 18.54 20.32
N LEU A 168 4.65 19.23 19.33
CA LEU A 168 3.19 19.42 19.24
C LEU A 168 2.47 18.13 18.90
N ILE A 169 3.07 17.29 18.06
CA ILE A 169 2.51 15.97 17.71
C ILE A 169 2.49 15.07 18.93
N GLU A 170 3.61 15.01 19.67
CA GLU A 170 3.75 14.23 20.89
C GLU A 170 2.76 14.70 21.95
N TYR A 171 2.71 16.01 22.21
CA TYR A 171 1.75 16.59 23.16
C TYR A 171 0.30 16.23 22.79
N LYS A 172 -0.09 16.45 21.52
CA LYS A 172 -1.45 16.13 21.06
C LYS A 172 -1.73 14.63 21.09
N THR A 173 -0.72 13.79 20.85
CA THR A 173 -0.83 12.32 20.95
C THR A 173 -1.06 11.89 22.40
N LEU A 174 -0.31 12.46 23.33
CA LEU A 174 -0.44 12.19 24.77
C LEU A 174 -1.81 12.64 25.30
N VAL A 175 -2.27 13.83 24.90
CA VAL A 175 -3.65 14.30 25.21
C VAL A 175 -4.70 13.36 24.62
N MET A 176 -4.52 12.90 23.36
CA MET A 176 -5.44 11.95 22.72
C MET A 176 -5.41 10.54 23.31
N ARG A 177 -4.33 10.16 23.99
CA ARG A 177 -4.20 8.91 24.77
C ARG A 177 -4.78 9.02 26.18
N GLY A 178 -5.02 10.24 26.66
CA GLY A 178 -5.45 10.49 28.04
C GLY A 178 -4.30 10.45 29.05
N ASP A 179 -3.05 10.52 28.59
CA ASP A 179 -1.86 10.47 29.45
C ASP A 179 -1.59 11.84 30.13
N ILE A 180 -2.24 12.90 29.65
CA ILE A 180 -2.17 14.27 30.20
C ILE A 180 -3.51 14.97 30.04
N GLU A 181 -3.93 15.70 31.08
CA GLU A 181 -5.07 16.64 31.09
C GLU A 181 -4.62 18.10 30.86
#